data_AF-A0A1C7D8I3-F1
#
_entry.id   AF-A0A1C7D8I3-F1
#
_cell.length_a   1.000
_cell.length_b   1.000
_cell.length_c   1.000
_cell.angle_alpha   90.00
_cell.angle_beta   90.00
_cell.angle_gamma   90.00
#
_symmetry.space_group_name_H-M   'P 1'
#
loop_
_entity.id
_entity.type
_entity.pdbx_description
1 polymer ?
#
loop_
_entity_poly.entity_id
_entity_poly.type
_entity_poly.pdbx_seq_one_letter_code
_entity_poly.pdbx_strand_id
1 'polypeptide(L)'
;MNTMKKLIAAAAILSVPAAVSAQTPDADPQDDLKCAAWSAMIAGQMQDDEKTANAFGLAMTYFIGRYEGATGRDIAKDLTPEIVMDAAGNMEATTEFCAARMESLGRRMEGLGTALKAAGDAEG
;
A
#
# COMPACT_ATOMS: atom_id res chain seq x y z
N MET A 1 34.50 54.10 10.84
CA MET A 1 34.34 52.70 11.26
C MET A 1 32.86 52.37 11.23
N ASN A 2 32.38 51.65 10.21
CA ASN A 2 31.05 51.02 10.22
C ASN A 2 31.13 49.75 9.36
N THR A 3 31.25 48.62 10.03
CA THR A 3 31.49 47.31 9.43
C THR A 3 30.19 46.76 8.86
N MET A 4 30.12 46.63 7.54
CA MET A 4 29.08 45.86 6.84
C MET A 4 29.13 44.40 7.32
N LYS A 5 28.15 43.99 8.13
CA LYS A 5 27.93 42.59 8.49
C LYS A 5 27.17 41.93 7.34
N LYS A 6 27.93 41.26 6.45
CA LYS A 6 27.40 40.34 5.45
C LYS A 6 26.79 39.14 6.18
N LEU A 7 25.47 39.01 6.16
CA LEU A 7 24.78 37.79 6.57
C LEU A 7 24.96 36.75 5.46
N ILE A 8 25.89 35.82 5.67
CA ILE A 8 26.00 34.62 4.85
C ILE A 8 24.86 33.69 5.30
N ALA A 9 23.82 33.59 4.50
CA ALA A 9 22.79 32.57 4.64
C ALA A 9 23.43 31.20 4.36
N ALA A 10 23.87 30.53 5.42
CA ALA A 10 24.25 29.13 5.35
C ALA A 10 22.96 28.32 5.14
N ALA A 11 22.70 27.93 3.89
CA ALA A 11 21.74 26.89 3.57
C ALA A 11 22.26 25.58 4.18
N ALA A 12 21.89 25.32 5.43
CA ALA A 12 22.01 24.02 6.05
C ALA A 12 21.05 23.07 5.31
N ILE A 13 21.55 22.45 4.25
CA ILE A 13 20.93 21.28 3.64
C ILE A 13 20.90 20.24 4.77
N LEU A 14 19.73 20.07 5.38
CA LEU A 14 19.45 19.00 6.31
C LEU A 14 19.66 17.69 5.55
N SER A 15 20.87 17.14 5.67
CA SER A 15 21.19 15.77 5.30
C SER A 15 20.48 14.85 6.29
N VAL A 16 19.16 14.73 6.12
CA VAL A 16 18.40 13.62 6.67
C VAL A 16 18.98 12.38 5.99
N PRO A 17 19.55 11.42 6.73
CA PRO A 17 19.89 10.14 6.13
C PRO A 17 18.57 9.56 5.63
N ALA A 18 18.39 9.56 4.31
CA ALA A 18 17.33 8.78 3.69
C ALA A 18 17.64 7.34 4.10
N ALA A 19 16.88 6.82 5.08
CA ALA A 19 16.82 5.40 5.29
C ALA A 19 16.42 4.83 3.93
N VAL A 20 17.39 4.23 3.24
CA VAL A 20 17.15 3.47 2.03
C VAL A 20 16.35 2.28 2.51
N SER A 21 15.03 2.42 2.56
CA SER A 21 14.12 1.31 2.72
C SER A 21 14.51 0.33 1.63
N ALA A 22 15.07 -0.82 2.00
CA ALA A 22 15.34 -1.89 1.08
C ALA A 22 14.05 -2.12 0.29
N GLN A 23 14.05 -1.72 -0.98
CA GLN A 23 12.90 -1.89 -1.85
C GLN A 23 12.80 -3.40 -2.04
N THR A 24 11.87 -4.02 -1.31
CA THR A 24 11.44 -5.39 -1.61
C THR A 24 11.22 -5.45 -3.12
N PRO A 25 11.75 -6.46 -3.83
CA PRO A 25 11.52 -6.60 -5.27
C PRO A 25 10.04 -6.33 -5.55
N ASP A 26 9.77 -5.44 -6.51
CA ASP A 26 8.38 -5.13 -6.86
C ASP A 26 7.67 -6.46 -7.15
N ALA A 27 6.66 -6.76 -6.34
CA ALA A 27 5.84 -7.95 -6.53
C ALA A 27 5.33 -7.95 -7.98
N ASP A 28 5.28 -9.12 -8.61
CA ASP A 28 4.78 -9.25 -9.97
C ASP A 28 3.37 -8.63 -10.02
N PRO A 29 3.06 -7.70 -10.95
CA PRO A 29 1.71 -7.18 -11.09
C PRO A 29 0.65 -8.29 -11.22
N GLN A 30 0.99 -9.47 -11.75
CA GLN A 30 0.08 -10.61 -11.77
C GLN A 30 -0.34 -11.09 -10.36
N ASP A 31 0.53 -10.92 -9.37
CA ASP A 31 0.21 -11.22 -7.97
C ASP A 31 -0.83 -10.25 -7.41
N ASP A 32 -0.89 -9.00 -7.90
CA ASP A 32 -1.95 -8.06 -7.54
C ASP A 32 -3.32 -8.51 -8.06
N LEU A 33 -3.39 -9.12 -9.25
CA LEU A 33 -4.65 -9.69 -9.76
C LEU A 33 -5.12 -10.86 -8.88
N LYS A 34 -4.20 -11.74 -8.46
CA LYS A 34 -4.50 -12.84 -7.53
C LYS A 34 -5.00 -12.32 -6.19
N CYS A 35 -4.36 -11.29 -5.65
CA CYS A 35 -4.78 -10.71 -4.38
C CYS A 35 -6.10 -9.92 -4.48
N ALA A 36 -6.40 -9.31 -5.63
CA ALA A 36 -7.72 -8.74 -5.88
C ALA A 36 -8.81 -9.83 -5.91
N ALA A 37 -8.57 -10.94 -6.62
CA ALA A 37 -9.49 -12.09 -6.66
C ALA A 37 -9.71 -12.69 -5.26
N TRP A 38 -8.63 -12.93 -4.52
CA TRP A 38 -8.66 -13.41 -3.14
C TRP A 38 -9.49 -12.50 -2.24
N SER A 39 -9.24 -11.19 -2.29
CA SER A 39 -9.97 -10.22 -1.46
C SER A 39 -11.48 -10.26 -1.76
N ALA A 40 -11.87 -10.35 -3.04
CA ALA A 40 -13.27 -10.49 -3.44
C ALA A 40 -13.90 -11.78 -2.92
N MET A 41 -13.17 -12.90 -3.01
CA MET A 41 -13.64 -14.21 -2.51
C MET A 41 -13.86 -14.18 -1.00
N ILE A 42 -12.91 -13.64 -0.23
CA ILE A 42 -13.05 -13.54 1.22
C ILE A 42 -14.18 -12.58 1.60
N ALA A 43 -14.30 -11.42 0.94
CA ALA A 43 -15.41 -10.49 1.18
C ALA A 43 -16.77 -11.18 0.97
N GLY A 44 -16.89 -11.99 -0.09
CA GLY A 44 -18.10 -12.78 -0.37
C GLY A 44 -18.40 -13.89 0.64
N GLN A 45 -17.43 -14.33 1.46
CA GLN A 45 -17.63 -15.28 2.55
C GLN A 45 -18.05 -14.60 3.86
N MET A 46 -17.81 -13.29 3.99
CA MET A 46 -18.03 -12.51 5.21
C MET A 46 -19.36 -11.73 5.16
N GLN A 47 -20.38 -12.24 4.47
CA GLN A 47 -21.64 -11.52 4.24
C GLN A 47 -22.38 -11.15 5.53
N ASP A 48 -22.21 -11.95 6.60
CA ASP A 48 -22.80 -11.70 7.91
C ASP A 48 -21.96 -10.74 8.80
N ASP A 49 -20.75 -10.39 8.35
CA ASP A 49 -19.86 -9.41 8.99
C ASP A 49 -19.50 -8.31 7.99
N GLU A 50 -20.42 -7.34 7.85
CA GLU A 50 -20.30 -6.21 6.93
C GLU A 50 -19.00 -5.42 7.12
N LYS A 51 -18.51 -5.30 8.36
CA LYS A 51 -17.26 -4.58 8.65
C LYS A 51 -16.08 -5.31 8.02
N THR A 52 -16.00 -6.63 8.22
CA THR A 52 -14.93 -7.44 7.63
C THR A 52 -15.06 -7.50 6.11
N ALA A 53 -16.27 -7.67 5.57
CA ALA A 53 -16.51 -7.63 4.12
C ALA A 53 -16.04 -6.31 3.50
N ASN A 54 -16.35 -5.17 4.12
CA ASN A 54 -15.90 -3.85 3.68
C ASN A 54 -14.37 -3.71 3.73
N ALA A 55 -13.72 -4.24 4.76
CA ALA A 55 -12.25 -4.23 4.86
C ALA A 55 -11.60 -4.99 3.69
N PHE A 56 -12.16 -6.15 3.31
CA PHE A 56 -11.70 -6.88 2.13
C PHE A 56 -12.08 -6.20 0.81
N GLY A 57 -13.18 -5.46 0.75
CA GLY A 57 -13.49 -4.58 -0.39
C GLY A 57 -12.41 -3.51 -0.59
N LEU A 58 -11.92 -2.89 0.49
CA LEU A 58 -10.80 -1.94 0.42
C LEU A 58 -9.48 -2.62 0.03
N ALA A 59 -9.22 -3.83 0.54
CA ALA A 59 -8.06 -4.63 0.14
C ALA A 59 -8.08 -4.94 -1.36
N MET A 60 -9.25 -5.35 -1.88
CA MET A 60 -9.47 -5.54 -3.31
C MET A 60 -9.09 -4.27 -4.06
N THR A 61 -9.74 -3.14 -3.77
CA THR A 61 -9.47 -1.85 -4.45
C THR A 61 -7.99 -1.44 -4.40
N TYR A 62 -7.29 -1.69 -3.28
CA TYR A 62 -5.86 -1.44 -3.18
C TYR A 62 -5.05 -2.25 -4.19
N PHE A 63 -5.30 -3.56 -4.31
CA PHE A 63 -4.59 -4.41 -5.27
C PHE A 63 -4.96 -4.06 -6.72
N ILE A 64 -6.21 -3.67 -6.99
CA ILE A 64 -6.60 -3.11 -8.30
C ILE A 64 -5.73 -1.89 -8.63
N GLY A 65 -5.70 -0.89 -7.76
CA GLY A 65 -4.95 0.34 -8.01
C GLY A 65 -3.45 0.10 -8.19
N ARG A 66 -2.87 -0.89 -7.49
CA ARG A 66 -1.48 -1.30 -7.70
C ARG A 66 -1.26 -1.90 -9.08
N TYR A 67 -2.11 -2.83 -9.50
CA TYR A 67 -2.01 -3.47 -10.81
C TYR A 67 -2.10 -2.43 -11.94
N GLU A 68 -3.14 -1.61 -11.91
CA GLU A 68 -3.38 -0.60 -12.94
C GLU A 68 -2.29 0.47 -12.93
N GLY A 69 -1.82 0.88 -11.75
CA GLY A 69 -0.71 1.82 -11.61
C GLY A 69 0.63 1.28 -12.14
N ALA A 70 0.91 0.00 -11.95
CA ALA A 70 2.15 -0.64 -12.41
C ALA A 70 2.15 -0.94 -13.91
N THR A 71 0.98 -1.28 -14.47
CA THR A 71 0.88 -1.81 -15.84
C THR A 71 0.25 -0.83 -16.84
N GLY A 72 -0.52 0.15 -16.37
CA GLY A 72 -1.37 1.00 -17.20
C GLY A 72 -2.55 0.26 -17.85
N ARG A 73 -2.83 -0.99 -17.44
CA ARG A 73 -3.91 -1.83 -17.97
C ARG A 73 -5.12 -1.78 -17.06
N ASP A 74 -6.27 -2.08 -17.65
CA ASP A 74 -7.58 -2.13 -16.98
C ASP A 74 -7.79 -3.51 -16.37
N ILE A 75 -8.06 -3.57 -15.06
CA ILE A 75 -8.23 -4.83 -14.35
C ILE A 75 -9.35 -5.69 -14.95
N ALA A 76 -10.42 -5.09 -15.46
CA ALA A 76 -11.57 -5.84 -15.96
C ALA A 76 -11.23 -6.71 -17.17
N LYS A 77 -10.14 -6.41 -17.87
CA LYS A 77 -9.65 -7.18 -19.03
C LYS A 77 -8.75 -8.32 -18.62
N ASP A 78 -8.10 -8.19 -17.47
CA ASP A 78 -6.96 -9.02 -17.11
C ASP A 78 -7.23 -9.93 -15.92
N LEU A 79 -8.24 -9.61 -15.10
CA LEU A 79 -8.79 -10.48 -14.09
C LEU A 79 -9.64 -11.59 -14.75
N THR A 80 -8.95 -12.58 -15.29
CA THR A 80 -9.54 -13.71 -16.02
C THR A 80 -10.03 -14.83 -15.07
N PRO A 81 -10.95 -15.70 -15.52
CA PRO A 81 -11.34 -16.89 -14.75
C PRO A 81 -10.16 -17.76 -14.34
N GLU A 82 -9.13 -17.87 -15.17
CA GLU A 82 -7.92 -18.63 -14.89
C GLU A 82 -7.18 -18.09 -13.66
N ILE A 83 -7.07 -16.76 -13.53
CA ILE A 83 -6.46 -16.11 -12.36
C ILE A 83 -7.29 -16.36 -11.10
N VAL A 84 -8.63 -16.27 -11.22
CA VAL A 84 -9.52 -16.54 -10.09
C VAL A 84 -9.39 -18.00 -9.64
N MET A 85 -9.32 -18.94 -10.59
CA MET A 85 -9.12 -20.36 -10.31
C MET A 85 -7.75 -20.65 -9.69
N ASP A 86 -6.69 -19.98 -10.16
CA ASP A 86 -5.35 -20.10 -9.57
C ASP A 86 -5.33 -19.60 -8.13
N ALA A 87 -5.91 -18.42 -7.88
CA ALA A 87 -6.02 -17.86 -6.54
C ALA A 87 -6.82 -18.79 -5.60
N ALA A 88 -7.90 -19.39 -6.10
CA ALA A 88 -8.75 -20.30 -5.33
C ALA A 88 -8.12 -21.69 -5.11
N GLY A 89 -7.36 -22.18 -6.10
CA GLY A 89 -6.75 -23.51 -6.10
C GLY A 89 -5.66 -23.69 -5.03
N ASN A 90 -5.10 -22.59 -4.53
CA ASN A 90 -4.13 -22.60 -3.44
C ASN A 90 -4.47 -21.51 -2.40
N MET A 91 -5.69 -21.56 -1.86
CA MET A 91 -6.24 -20.52 -0.98
C MET A 91 -5.36 -20.23 0.25
N GLU A 92 -4.71 -21.24 0.83
CA GLU A 92 -3.84 -21.06 2.00
C GLU A 92 -2.62 -20.21 1.66
N ALA A 93 -1.85 -20.60 0.63
CA ALA A 93 -0.68 -19.84 0.21
C ALA A 93 -1.06 -18.45 -0.32
N THR A 94 -2.16 -18.34 -1.07
CA THR A 94 -2.68 -17.04 -1.53
C THR A 94 -3.05 -16.15 -0.34
N THR A 95 -3.68 -16.72 0.70
CA THR A 95 -4.02 -15.97 1.92
C THR A 95 -2.78 -15.50 2.65
N GLU A 96 -1.81 -16.38 2.89
CA GLU A 96 -0.56 -16.02 3.57
C GLU A 96 0.15 -14.87 2.84
N PHE A 97 0.29 -15.00 1.52
CA PHE A 97 0.95 -14.01 0.68
C PHE A 97 0.20 -12.66 0.65
N CYS A 98 -1.10 -12.67 0.36
CA CYS A 98 -1.87 -11.43 0.23
C CYS A 98 -2.10 -10.74 1.58
N ALA A 99 -2.30 -11.52 2.66
CA ALA A 99 -2.42 -10.98 4.01
C ALA A 99 -1.12 -10.30 4.46
N ALA A 100 0.05 -10.91 4.23
CA ALA A 100 1.34 -10.28 4.56
C ALA A 100 1.54 -8.93 3.87
N ARG A 101 1.05 -8.79 2.62
CA ARG A 101 1.08 -7.51 1.89
C ARG A 101 0.14 -6.47 2.50
N MET A 102 -1.05 -6.88 2.94
CA MET A 102 -2.00 -5.99 3.64
C MET A 102 -1.50 -5.58 5.01
N GLU A 103 -0.85 -6.47 5.78
CA GLU A 103 -0.21 -6.13 7.04
C GLU A 103 0.92 -5.11 6.85
N SER A 104 1.74 -5.30 5.79
CA SER A 104 2.79 -4.35 5.42
C SER A 104 2.22 -2.98 5.06
N LEU A 105 1.09 -2.93 4.35
CA LEU A 105 0.34 -1.69 4.14
C LEU A 105 -0.14 -1.09 5.46
N GLY A 106 -0.75 -1.90 6.34
CA GLY A 106 -1.27 -1.48 7.64
C GLY A 106 -0.20 -0.78 8.49
N ARG A 107 0.99 -1.38 8.63
CA ARG A 107 2.12 -0.77 9.36
C ARG A 107 2.56 0.57 8.77
N ARG A 108 2.57 0.70 7.45
CA ARG A 108 2.89 1.98 6.79
C ARG A 108 1.81 3.04 7.06
N MET A 109 0.54 2.65 7.03
CA MET A 109 -0.57 3.57 7.30
C MET A 109 -0.61 4.00 8.78
N GLU A 110 -0.27 3.12 9.71
CA GLU A 110 -0.12 3.46 11.13
C GLU A 110 0.98 4.50 11.33
N GLY A 111 2.17 4.26 10.78
CA GLY A 111 3.29 5.20 10.87
C GLY A 111 2.95 6.56 10.24
N LEU A 112 2.27 6.56 9.09
CA LEU A 112 1.75 7.77 8.46
C LEU A 112 0.76 8.50 9.38
N GLY A 113 -0.18 7.78 10.00
CA GLY A 113 -1.15 8.34 10.94
C GLY A 113 -0.50 9.01 12.14
N THR A 114 0.52 8.38 12.74
CA THR A 114 1.30 8.97 13.83
C THR A 114 1.99 10.27 13.39
N ALA A 115 2.61 10.29 12.21
CA ALA A 115 3.27 11.47 11.68
C ALA A 115 2.28 12.62 11.42
N LEU A 116 1.13 12.32 10.83
CA LEU A 116 0.08 13.31 10.57
C LEU A 116 -0.48 13.89 11.88
N LYS A 117 -0.69 13.06 12.90
CA LYS A 117 -1.12 13.53 14.21
C LYS A 117 -0.11 14.50 14.82
N ALA A 118 1.17 14.15 14.81
CA ALA A 118 2.22 15.00 15.34
C ALA A 118 2.31 16.36 14.61
N ALA A 119 2.10 16.36 13.28
CA ALA A 119 2.06 17.59 12.51
C ALA A 119 0.87 18.48 12.90
N GLY A 120 -0.33 17.91 13.02
CA GLY A 120 -1.53 18.67 13.42
C GLY A 120 -1.45 19.21 14.86
N ASP A 121 -0.84 18.46 15.79
CA ASP A 121 -0.65 18.90 17.17
C ASP A 121 0.40 20.04 17.28
N ALA A 122 1.28 20.23 16.29
CA ALA A 122 2.30 21.28 16.28
C ALA A 122 1.79 22.64 15.72
N GLU A 123 0.62 22.65 15.09
CA GLU A 123 -0.02 23.85 14.52
C GLU A 123 -1.07 24.49 15.45
N GLY A 124 -1.41 23.84 16.56
CA GLY A 124 -2.38 24.30 17.56
C GLY A 124 -1.75 24.88 18.82
#